data_AF-A0A2V9LMX0-F1
#
_entry.id   AF-A0A2V9LMX0-F1
#
_cell.length_a   1.000
_cell.length_b   1.000
_cell.length_c   1.000
_cell.angle_alpha   90.00
_cell.angle_beta   90.00
_cell.angle_gamma   90.00
#
_symmetry.space_group_name_H-M   'P 1'
#
loop_
_entity.id
_entity.type
_entity.pdbx_description
1 polymer ?
#
loop_
_entity_poly.entity_id
_entity_poly.type
_entity_poly.pdbx_seq_one_letter_code
_entity_poly.pdbx_strand_id
1 'polypeptide(L)'
;MQSRRRNLWVIGGGKKGVGKTLVAASISMVLARMGKPAIAVDASTEGTNLQNYLGITQAGPSFADLLENRASEKDVLKNTAEPGLRLIAGASGMLGMANPQSGQRERIVRFLAGLDAEYVVVDLGAASSPHTLDFFNLCDEGILIVTPDPLSMHHAYDFVRRALYRNIQRKFASVHSVQAVLKEFVESPDASRPRTMMDFYEQLCSTDPSSADKVAALVDNYRPHILVNMASSEQDQRVAEIIQSASKKFLNVDLHSCGLILSDPRVGGTARQTVPLEPDGALAKQVRQSVQSILNRTLPEESSPAAGAERPPLTTPIMGLNHNLFVRGSALHVQTEDMGNSGKCVITQVFSDGEIVFSIKSEYPTTNTDPGTRTRLAELMRKQHFDVIRDIENGRISALRPA
;
A
#
# COMPACT_ATOMS: atom_id res chain seq x y z
N MET A 1 27.05 19.50 -0.67
CA MET A 1 26.48 18.34 0.04
C MET A 1 25.25 17.89 -0.73
N GLN A 2 25.29 16.74 -1.40
CA GLN A 2 24.09 16.17 -2.02
C GLN A 2 23.09 15.84 -0.91
N SER A 3 21.84 16.31 -1.04
CA SER A 3 20.74 15.98 -0.13
C SER A 3 20.53 14.46 -0.16
N ARG A 4 20.96 13.76 0.88
CA ARG A 4 20.73 12.31 1.03
C ARG A 4 19.21 12.08 1.05
N ARG A 5 18.68 11.32 0.08
CA ARG A 5 17.26 10.94 0.07
C ARG A 5 17.02 10.07 1.30
N ARG A 6 16.23 10.56 2.25
CA ARG A 6 15.87 9.86 3.48
C ARG A 6 14.67 8.99 3.17
N ASN A 7 14.64 7.78 3.72
CA ASN A 7 13.57 6.83 3.48
C ASN A 7 12.84 6.56 4.80
N LEU A 8 11.62 7.10 4.93
CA LEU A 8 10.70 6.88 6.02
C LEU A 8 9.94 5.58 5.78
N TRP A 9 10.25 4.55 6.55
CA TRP A 9 9.60 3.24 6.50
C TRP A 9 8.66 3.09 7.68
N VAL A 10 7.40 2.76 7.41
CA VAL A 10 6.38 2.65 8.45
C VAL A 10 5.86 1.23 8.53
N ILE A 11 5.90 0.65 9.73
CA ILE A 11 5.39 -0.69 9.98
C ILE A 11 3.94 -0.62 10.43
N GLY A 12 3.05 -1.14 9.58
CA GLY A 12 1.60 -1.21 9.80
C GLY A 12 1.10 -2.64 10.04
N GLY A 13 -0.18 -2.77 10.39
CA GLY A 13 -0.83 -4.07 10.55
C GLY A 13 -2.27 -3.91 11.01
N GLY A 14 -3.15 -4.79 10.52
CA GLY A 14 -4.58 -4.75 10.84
C GLY A 14 -4.95 -5.34 12.21
N LYS A 15 -4.06 -6.10 12.83
CA LYS A 15 -4.33 -6.80 14.10
C LYS A 15 -3.21 -6.55 15.12
N LYS A 16 -3.57 -6.54 16.41
CA LYS A 16 -2.60 -6.55 17.51
C LYS A 16 -1.93 -7.94 17.60
N GLY A 17 -0.66 -7.98 18.00
CA GLY A 17 0.07 -9.23 18.21
C GLY A 17 0.67 -9.88 16.96
N VAL A 18 0.56 -9.25 15.78
CA VAL A 18 1.18 -9.76 14.53
C VAL A 18 2.71 -9.58 14.46
N GLY A 19 3.32 -8.99 15.49
CA GLY A 19 4.78 -8.83 15.59
C GLY A 19 5.37 -7.53 14.98
N LYS A 20 4.55 -6.49 14.75
CA LYS A 20 4.98 -5.20 14.16
C LYS A 20 6.26 -4.63 14.79
N THR A 21 6.29 -4.48 16.11
CA THR A 21 7.44 -3.91 16.85
C THR A 21 8.72 -4.74 16.70
N LEU A 22 8.59 -6.07 16.76
CA LEU A 22 9.72 -6.97 16.59
C LEU A 22 10.30 -6.86 15.17
N VAL A 23 9.42 -6.82 14.16
CA VAL A 23 9.81 -6.65 12.76
C VAL A 23 10.44 -5.27 12.55
N ALA A 24 9.90 -4.20 13.13
CA ALA A 24 10.46 -2.85 13.07
C ALA A 24 11.88 -2.79 13.65
N ALA A 25 12.10 -3.38 14.83
CA ALA A 25 13.42 -3.49 15.44
C ALA A 25 14.39 -4.29 14.56
N SER A 26 13.93 -5.42 14.01
CA SER A 26 14.74 -6.30 13.18
C SER A 26 15.14 -5.64 11.86
N ILE A 27 14.22 -4.94 11.19
CA ILE A 27 14.50 -4.18 9.95
C ILE A 27 15.54 -3.10 10.23
N SER A 28 15.38 -2.35 11.32
CA SER A 28 16.32 -1.29 11.72
C SER A 28 17.73 -1.82 11.96
N MET A 29 17.83 -2.95 12.67
CA MET A 29 19.09 -3.68 12.92
C MET A 29 19.75 -4.15 11.62
N VAL A 30 18.97 -4.78 10.73
CA VAL A 30 19.43 -5.28 9.43
C VAL A 30 19.94 -4.15 8.54
N LEU A 31 19.22 -3.03 8.46
CA LEU A 31 19.63 -1.86 7.68
C LEU A 31 21.00 -1.33 8.17
N ALA A 32 21.15 -1.11 9.48
CA ALA A 32 22.42 -0.66 10.06
C ALA A 32 23.58 -1.62 9.71
N ARG A 33 23.35 -2.93 9.81
CA ARG A 33 24.31 -3.97 9.43
C ARG A 33 24.62 -4.08 7.94
N MET A 34 23.74 -3.55 7.09
CA MET A 34 24.01 -3.38 5.67
C MET A 34 24.82 -2.11 5.37
N GLY A 35 25.35 -1.43 6.39
CA GLY A 35 26.08 -0.17 6.26
C GLY A 35 25.17 1.03 5.99
N LYS A 36 23.86 0.89 6.24
CA LYS A 36 22.85 1.92 6.00
C LYS A 36 22.37 2.51 7.33
N PRO A 37 22.86 3.69 7.73
CA PRO A 37 22.51 4.28 9.03
C PRO A 37 21.00 4.42 9.20
N ALA A 38 20.49 3.93 10.34
CA ALA A 38 19.07 3.85 10.61
C ALA A 38 18.71 4.46 11.97
N ILE A 39 17.53 5.07 12.05
CA ILE A 39 16.89 5.45 13.31
C ILE A 39 15.58 4.65 13.44
N ALA A 40 15.48 3.86 14.50
CA ALA A 40 14.24 3.23 14.91
C ALA A 40 13.43 4.23 15.76
N VAL A 41 12.13 4.36 15.51
CA VAL A 41 11.24 5.27 16.25
C VAL A 41 10.05 4.48 16.77
N ASP A 42 9.87 4.50 18.08
CA ASP A 42 8.70 3.93 18.73
C ASP A 42 7.63 5.02 18.88
N ALA A 43 6.61 4.95 18.03
CA ALA A 43 5.45 5.82 18.02
C ALA A 43 4.18 5.07 18.48
N SER A 44 4.34 3.96 19.19
CA SER A 44 3.26 3.16 19.74
C SER A 44 2.58 3.86 20.91
N THR A 45 1.25 3.94 20.88
CA THR A 45 0.45 4.35 22.04
C THR A 45 0.13 3.20 22.99
N GLU A 46 0.44 1.95 22.60
CA GLU A 46 0.02 0.72 23.30
C GLU A 46 1.12 0.09 24.19
N GLY A 47 2.26 0.76 24.33
CA GLY A 47 3.41 0.33 25.15
C GLY A 47 4.74 0.43 24.42
N THR A 48 5.83 0.53 25.18
CA THR A 48 7.20 0.76 24.67
C THR A 48 8.00 -0.55 24.61
N ASN A 49 7.85 -1.31 23.53
CA ASN A 49 8.56 -2.59 23.37
C ASN A 49 9.76 -2.49 22.42
N LEU A 50 9.84 -1.46 21.59
CA LEU A 50 10.91 -1.34 20.59
C LEU A 50 12.29 -1.21 21.27
N GLN A 51 12.36 -0.40 22.31
CA GLN A 51 13.60 -0.18 23.07
C GLN A 51 14.16 -1.47 23.69
N ASN A 52 13.27 -2.37 24.13
CA ASN A 52 13.67 -3.62 24.75
C ASN A 52 14.32 -4.57 23.73
N TYR A 53 13.75 -4.67 22.52
CA TYR A 53 14.36 -5.45 21.43
C TYR A 53 15.72 -4.91 20.99
N LEU A 54 16.00 -3.64 21.25
CA LEU A 54 17.30 -3.01 20.95
C LEU A 54 18.22 -2.94 22.18
N GLY A 55 17.84 -3.57 23.30
CA GLY A 55 18.64 -3.64 24.52
C GLY A 55 18.81 -2.31 25.25
N ILE A 56 17.92 -1.34 25.01
CA ILE A 56 17.91 -0.06 25.70
C ILE A 56 16.94 -0.16 26.88
N THR A 57 17.50 -0.24 28.09
CA THR A 57 16.76 -0.34 29.36
C THR A 57 16.67 0.98 30.12
N GLN A 58 17.41 2.02 29.69
CA GLN A 58 17.49 3.27 30.42
C GLN A 58 16.28 4.18 30.18
N ALA A 59 15.65 4.59 31.29
CA ALA A 59 14.72 5.70 31.32
C ALA A 59 15.44 6.99 30.94
N GLY A 60 14.92 7.69 29.95
CA GLY A 60 15.44 8.95 29.45
C GLY A 60 14.38 9.61 28.58
N PRO A 61 14.62 10.83 28.10
CA PRO A 61 13.66 11.56 27.29
C PRO A 61 13.10 10.71 26.14
N SER A 62 11.79 10.78 26.00
CA SER A 62 10.99 10.01 25.05
C SER A 62 10.55 10.88 23.89
N PHE A 63 9.96 10.26 22.87
CA PHE A 63 9.38 10.96 21.75
C PHE A 63 8.29 11.95 22.17
N ALA A 64 7.53 11.65 23.22
CA ALA A 64 6.53 12.58 23.74
C ALA A 64 7.19 13.84 24.33
N ASP A 65 8.32 13.69 25.04
CA ASP A 65 9.05 14.83 25.62
C ASP A 65 9.56 15.77 24.52
N LEU A 66 10.00 15.23 23.39
CA LEU A 66 10.36 16.03 22.22
C LEU A 66 9.15 16.79 21.65
N LEU A 67 8.01 16.13 21.47
CA LEU A 67 6.82 16.74 20.87
C LEU A 67 6.20 17.82 21.75
N GLU A 68 6.35 17.68 23.08
CA GLU A 68 5.94 18.64 24.09
C GLU A 68 7.00 19.74 24.33
N ASN A 69 8.09 19.76 23.55
CA ASN A 69 9.23 20.68 23.70
C ASN A 69 9.91 20.60 25.09
N ARG A 70 9.81 19.46 25.77
CA ARG A 70 10.48 19.17 27.05
C ARG A 70 11.88 18.58 26.87
N ALA A 71 12.23 18.16 25.66
CA ALA A 71 13.54 17.63 25.30
C ALA A 71 13.94 18.05 23.87
N SER A 72 15.24 18.13 23.59
CA SER A 72 15.75 18.34 22.23
C SER A 72 15.88 17.01 21.47
N GLU A 73 16.05 17.08 20.15
CA GLU A 73 16.32 15.90 19.31
C GLU A 73 17.54 15.10 19.80
N LYS A 74 18.58 15.80 20.25
CA LYS A 74 19.81 15.18 20.75
C LYS A 74 19.58 14.41 22.05
N ASP A 75 18.63 14.85 22.87
CA ASP A 75 18.33 14.24 24.17
C ASP A 75 17.52 12.94 24.03
N VAL A 76 16.68 12.85 22.99
CA VAL A 76 15.83 11.67 22.74
C VAL A 76 16.48 10.62 21.85
N LEU A 77 17.50 10.99 21.06
CA LEU A 77 18.26 10.07 20.23
C LEU A 77 19.24 9.24 21.07
N LYS A 78 18.92 7.98 21.28
CA LYS A 78 19.73 7.02 22.03
C LYS A 78 20.56 6.16 21.09
N ASN A 79 21.86 6.03 21.36
CA ASN A 79 22.70 5.05 20.66
C ASN A 79 22.33 3.63 21.11
N THR A 80 22.31 2.69 20.17
CA THR A 80 22.16 1.26 20.48
C THR A 80 23.54 0.59 20.56
N ALA A 81 23.58 -0.68 20.98
CA ALA A 81 24.79 -1.48 20.89
C ALA A 81 25.22 -1.77 19.45
N GLU A 82 24.32 -1.63 18.47
CA GLU A 82 24.62 -1.83 17.05
C GLU A 82 25.14 -0.53 16.41
N PRO A 83 26.36 -0.52 15.84
CA PRO A 83 26.90 0.63 15.14
C PRO A 83 26.00 1.08 13.98
N GLY A 84 25.75 2.40 13.90
CA GLY A 84 24.89 2.96 12.85
C GLY A 84 23.39 2.84 13.09
N LEU A 85 22.97 2.24 14.22
CA LEU A 85 21.58 2.21 14.66
C LEU A 85 21.38 3.09 15.90
N ARG A 86 20.40 4.00 15.81
CA ARG A 86 19.92 4.81 16.93
C ARG A 86 18.43 4.58 17.16
N LEU A 87 17.96 4.95 18.34
CA LEU A 87 16.57 4.80 18.77
C LEU A 87 16.01 6.14 19.27
N ILE A 88 14.79 6.46 18.86
CA ILE A 88 13.91 7.38 19.57
C ILE A 88 12.86 6.53 20.30
N ALA A 89 12.96 6.49 21.62
CA ALA A 89 12.07 5.68 22.45
C ALA A 89 10.68 6.33 22.57
N GLY A 90 9.64 5.50 22.63
CA GLY A 90 8.26 5.95 22.84
C GLY A 90 8.05 6.36 24.29
N ALA A 91 6.93 7.03 24.55
CA ALA A 91 6.53 7.35 25.92
C ALA A 91 5.48 6.35 26.41
N SER A 92 5.67 5.80 27.61
CA SER A 92 4.59 5.10 28.32
C SER A 92 3.47 6.10 28.61
N GLY A 93 2.28 5.88 28.05
CA GLY A 93 1.12 6.73 28.31
C GLY A 93 0.92 7.91 27.34
N MET A 94 1.23 7.75 26.05
CA MET A 94 0.88 8.65 24.93
C MET A 94 -0.65 8.90 24.75
N LEU A 95 -1.47 8.85 25.79
CA LEU A 95 -2.91 9.12 25.77
C LEU A 95 -3.25 10.48 25.12
N GLY A 96 -2.39 11.51 25.27
CA GLY A 96 -2.54 12.81 24.61
C GLY A 96 -2.25 12.81 23.10
N MET A 97 -1.62 11.75 22.59
CA MET A 97 -1.30 11.51 21.17
C MET A 97 -2.12 10.35 20.57
N ALA A 98 -3.11 9.83 21.29
CA ALA A 98 -4.08 8.92 20.70
C ALA A 98 -4.88 9.59 19.57
N ASN A 99 -4.95 10.93 19.57
CA ASN A 99 -5.53 11.72 18.48
C ASN A 99 -4.87 13.09 18.26
N PRO A 100 -3.62 13.18 17.75
CA PRO A 100 -2.98 14.45 17.44
C PRO A 100 -3.83 15.25 16.46
N GLN A 101 -4.00 16.54 16.71
CA GLN A 101 -4.59 17.46 15.75
C GLN A 101 -3.78 17.47 14.44
N SER A 102 -4.38 17.89 13.32
CA SER A 102 -3.72 17.95 12.00
C SER A 102 -2.33 18.56 12.07
N GLY A 103 -2.22 19.80 12.55
CA GLY A 103 -0.93 20.51 12.62
C GLY A 103 0.16 19.77 13.41
N GLN A 104 -0.20 18.99 14.43
CA GLN A 104 0.75 18.17 15.18
C GLN A 104 1.25 16.98 14.36
N ARG A 105 0.39 16.34 13.56
CA ARG A 105 0.77 15.23 12.65
C ARG A 105 1.76 15.69 11.58
N GLU A 106 1.46 16.79 10.89
CA GLU A 106 2.37 17.33 9.87
C GLU A 106 3.70 17.81 10.47
N ARG A 107 3.71 18.22 11.75
CA ARG A 107 4.94 18.53 12.48
C ARG A 107 5.74 17.26 12.78
N ILE A 108 5.09 16.17 13.20
CA ILE A 108 5.76 14.89 13.44
C ILE A 108 6.37 14.34 12.15
N VAL A 109 5.63 14.30 11.05
CA VAL A 109 6.16 13.79 9.78
C VAL A 109 7.35 14.61 9.31
N ARG A 110 7.27 15.95 9.39
CA ARG A 110 8.41 16.83 9.08
C ARG A 110 9.61 16.60 9.98
N PHE A 111 9.38 16.35 11.28
CA PHE A 111 10.45 16.01 12.21
C PHE A 111 11.11 14.69 11.82
N LEU A 112 10.33 13.62 11.62
CA LEU A 112 10.84 12.30 11.23
C LEU A 112 11.61 12.36 9.92
N ALA A 113 11.11 13.12 8.93
CA ALA A 113 11.80 13.37 7.67
C ALA A 113 13.02 14.29 7.80
N GLY A 114 13.18 14.99 8.93
CA GLY A 114 14.31 15.86 9.24
C GLY A 114 15.48 15.15 9.93
N LEU A 115 15.27 13.93 10.46
CA LEU A 115 16.27 13.17 11.17
C LEU A 115 17.50 12.85 10.30
N ASP A 116 18.68 12.89 10.93
CA ASP A 116 19.95 12.64 10.25
C ASP A 116 20.26 11.13 10.11
N ALA A 117 19.51 10.42 9.25
CA ALA A 117 19.74 9.02 8.91
C ALA A 117 19.36 8.73 7.45
N GLU A 118 19.86 7.63 6.88
CA GLU A 118 19.41 7.17 5.56
C GLU A 118 18.02 6.55 5.63
N TYR A 119 17.72 5.84 6.73
CA TYR A 119 16.42 5.23 6.99
C TYR A 119 15.88 5.66 8.36
N VAL A 120 14.58 5.92 8.40
CA VAL A 120 13.82 6.11 9.63
C VAL A 120 12.72 5.07 9.65
N VAL A 121 12.77 4.13 10.60
CA VAL A 121 11.82 3.01 10.70
C VAL A 121 10.89 3.28 11.88
N VAL A 122 9.60 3.43 11.62
CA VAL A 122 8.60 3.82 12.61
C VAL A 122 7.70 2.64 12.95
N ASP A 123 7.65 2.29 14.24
CA ASP A 123 6.63 1.40 14.80
C ASP A 123 5.45 2.21 15.34
N LEU A 124 4.28 2.04 14.74
CA LEU A 124 3.07 2.77 15.15
C LEU A 124 2.27 2.04 16.24
N GLY A 125 2.56 0.77 16.53
CA GLY A 125 1.93 -0.01 17.62
C GLY A 125 0.45 -0.36 17.44
N ALA A 126 -0.41 0.64 17.25
CA ALA A 126 -1.86 0.53 17.19
C ALA A 126 -2.38 0.07 15.82
N ALA A 127 -3.33 -0.87 15.83
CA ALA A 127 -3.95 -1.37 14.63
C ALA A 127 -5.01 -0.39 14.09
N SER A 128 -4.85 0.04 12.83
CA SER A 128 -5.86 0.76 12.04
C SER A 128 -6.49 2.01 12.68
N SER A 129 -5.79 2.71 13.58
CA SER A 129 -6.22 4.04 14.04
C SER A 129 -6.10 5.08 12.92
N PRO A 130 -6.89 6.17 12.89
CA PRO A 130 -6.74 7.22 11.88
C PRO A 130 -5.31 7.75 11.75
N HIS A 131 -4.59 7.86 12.87
CA HIS A 131 -3.18 8.29 12.89
C HIS A 131 -2.27 7.24 12.29
N THR A 132 -2.51 5.96 12.59
CA THR A 132 -1.73 4.87 12.00
C THR A 132 -1.83 4.92 10.47
N LEU A 133 -3.05 5.07 9.94
CA LEU A 133 -3.29 5.16 8.50
C LEU A 133 -2.68 6.44 7.89
N ASP A 134 -2.73 7.56 8.61
CA ASP A 134 -2.11 8.81 8.19
C ASP A 134 -0.59 8.68 8.05
N PHE A 135 0.10 8.14 9.06
CA PHE A 135 1.53 7.89 9.00
C PHE A 135 1.90 6.88 7.91
N PHE A 136 1.11 5.82 7.77
CA PHE A 136 1.30 4.82 6.72
C PHE A 136 1.19 5.42 5.31
N ASN A 137 0.33 6.43 5.10
CA ASN A 137 0.17 7.10 3.81
C ASN A 137 1.18 8.24 3.56
N LEU A 138 1.88 8.73 4.59
CA LEU A 138 2.84 9.83 4.49
C LEU A 138 4.30 9.35 4.42
N CYS A 139 4.52 8.04 4.46
CA CYS A 139 5.84 7.43 4.40
C CYS A 139 6.30 7.14 2.96
N ASP A 140 7.60 6.88 2.79
CA ASP A 140 8.14 6.44 1.51
C ASP A 140 7.81 4.97 1.27
N GLU A 141 7.89 4.12 2.31
CA GLU A 141 7.56 2.70 2.21
C GLU A 141 6.69 2.23 3.39
N GLY A 142 5.45 1.88 3.10
CA GLY A 142 4.51 1.31 4.06
C GLY A 142 4.56 -0.22 4.04
N ILE A 143 4.89 -0.85 5.16
CA ILE A 143 5.07 -2.30 5.28
C ILE A 143 3.97 -2.88 6.17
N LEU A 144 3.05 -3.64 5.57
CA LEU A 144 1.94 -4.29 6.25
C LEU A 144 2.34 -5.66 6.77
N ILE A 145 2.28 -5.85 8.09
CA ILE A 145 2.55 -7.15 8.72
C ILE A 145 1.25 -7.95 8.87
N VAL A 146 1.27 -9.20 8.44
CA VAL A 146 0.15 -10.15 8.54
C VAL A 146 0.63 -11.51 9.05
N THR A 147 -0.20 -12.25 9.79
CA THR A 147 0.08 -13.65 10.16
C THR A 147 -0.86 -14.61 9.43
N PRO A 148 -0.53 -15.92 9.31
CA PRO A 148 -1.40 -16.97 8.75
C PRO A 148 -2.62 -17.32 9.60
N ASP A 149 -3.22 -16.32 10.24
CA ASP A 149 -4.46 -16.42 11.02
C ASP A 149 -5.58 -15.73 10.22
N PRO A 150 -6.73 -16.38 9.99
CA PRO A 150 -7.81 -15.80 9.18
C PRO A 150 -8.27 -14.40 9.63
N LEU A 151 -8.30 -14.14 10.94
CA LEU A 151 -8.66 -12.81 11.46
C LEU A 151 -7.59 -11.77 11.14
N SER A 152 -6.30 -12.13 11.24
CA SER A 152 -5.20 -11.26 10.81
C SER A 152 -5.28 -10.95 9.32
N MET A 153 -5.64 -11.92 8.49
CA MET A 153 -5.79 -11.73 7.04
C MET A 153 -6.93 -10.76 6.71
N HIS A 154 -8.09 -10.97 7.34
CA HIS A 154 -9.24 -10.08 7.19
C HIS A 154 -8.91 -8.65 7.61
N HIS A 155 -8.26 -8.47 8.77
CA HIS A 155 -7.88 -7.14 9.22
C HIS A 155 -6.78 -6.50 8.36
N ALA A 156 -5.87 -7.29 7.79
CA ALA A 156 -4.83 -6.78 6.88
C ALA A 156 -5.47 -6.20 5.61
N TYR A 157 -6.42 -6.91 5.01
CA TYR A 157 -7.19 -6.39 3.88
C TYR A 157 -7.97 -5.12 4.26
N ASP A 158 -8.66 -5.12 5.41
CA ASP A 158 -9.38 -3.92 5.88
C ASP A 158 -8.44 -2.74 6.13
N PHE A 159 -7.23 -2.99 6.64
CA PHE A 159 -6.21 -1.95 6.81
C PHE A 159 -5.85 -1.31 5.46
N VAL A 160 -5.58 -2.11 4.42
CA VAL A 160 -5.26 -1.59 3.08
C VAL A 160 -6.40 -0.74 2.53
N ARG A 161 -7.64 -1.25 2.64
CA ARG A 161 -8.85 -0.53 2.22
C ARG A 161 -8.99 0.81 2.92
N ARG A 162 -8.89 0.82 4.25
CA ARG A 162 -9.03 2.04 5.05
C ARG A 162 -7.88 3.00 4.82
N ALA A 163 -6.66 2.51 4.65
CA ALA A 163 -5.51 3.33 4.31
C ALA A 163 -5.69 4.01 2.95
N LEU A 164 -6.14 3.28 1.92
CA LEU A 164 -6.44 3.82 0.60
C LEU A 164 -7.52 4.91 0.68
N TYR A 165 -8.66 4.62 1.31
CA TYR A 165 -9.75 5.58 1.43
C TYR A 165 -9.32 6.83 2.19
N ARG A 166 -8.53 6.65 3.25
CA ARG A 166 -7.94 7.77 3.99
C ARG A 166 -6.99 8.59 3.12
N ASN A 167 -6.21 7.96 2.24
CA ASN A 167 -5.32 8.65 1.31
C ASN A 167 -6.11 9.49 0.30
N ILE A 168 -7.15 8.91 -0.31
CA ILE A 168 -8.07 9.60 -1.22
C ILE A 168 -8.73 10.79 -0.50
N GLN A 169 -9.32 10.54 0.68
CA GLN A 169 -9.98 11.56 1.48
C GLN A 169 -9.07 12.77 1.72
N ARG A 170 -7.79 12.54 2.02
CA ARG A 170 -6.83 13.61 2.33
C ARG A 170 -6.34 14.35 1.09
N LYS A 171 -5.93 13.62 0.05
CA LYS A 171 -5.40 14.22 -1.19
C LYS A 171 -6.47 15.02 -1.93
N PHE A 172 -7.74 14.68 -1.74
CA PHE A 172 -8.89 15.33 -2.37
C PHE A 172 -9.79 16.04 -1.34
N ALA A 173 -9.23 16.50 -0.22
CA ALA A 173 -10.00 17.13 0.87
C ALA A 173 -10.80 18.37 0.43
N SER A 174 -10.31 19.11 -0.57
CA SER A 174 -10.98 20.30 -1.13
C SER A 174 -11.92 19.99 -2.29
N VAL A 175 -12.03 18.73 -2.73
CA VAL A 175 -12.82 18.34 -3.90
C VAL A 175 -14.13 17.71 -3.43
N HIS A 176 -15.21 18.50 -3.48
CA HIS A 176 -16.50 18.13 -2.89
C HIS A 176 -17.12 16.87 -3.51
N SER A 177 -17.02 16.71 -4.84
CA SER A 177 -17.48 15.52 -5.57
C SER A 177 -16.85 14.23 -5.03
N VAL A 178 -15.52 14.22 -4.87
CA VAL A 178 -14.78 13.08 -4.31
C VAL A 178 -15.19 12.81 -2.86
N GLN A 179 -15.32 13.84 -2.03
CA GLN A 179 -15.73 13.67 -0.64
C GLN A 179 -17.15 13.09 -0.52
N ALA A 180 -18.09 13.56 -1.35
CA ALA A 180 -19.47 13.09 -1.36
C ALA A 180 -19.55 11.61 -1.75
N VAL A 181 -18.92 11.23 -2.87
CA VAL A 181 -18.89 9.83 -3.33
C VAL A 181 -18.18 8.94 -2.31
N LEU A 182 -17.03 9.36 -1.78
CA LEU A 182 -16.30 8.56 -0.78
C LEU A 182 -17.11 8.35 0.50
N LYS A 183 -17.82 9.38 0.97
CA LYS A 183 -18.68 9.27 2.14
C LYS A 183 -19.78 8.24 1.91
N GLU A 184 -20.50 8.34 0.79
CA GLU A 184 -21.53 7.36 0.44
C GLU A 184 -20.95 5.95 0.28
N PHE A 185 -19.77 5.83 -0.34
CA PHE A 185 -19.09 4.57 -0.58
C PHE A 185 -18.70 3.85 0.71
N VAL A 186 -18.33 4.60 1.74
CA VAL A 186 -17.94 4.08 3.06
C VAL A 186 -19.15 3.82 3.96
N GLU A 187 -20.16 4.71 3.93
CA GLU A 187 -21.30 4.65 4.86
C GLU A 187 -22.46 3.78 4.37
N SER A 188 -22.55 3.52 3.06
CA SER A 188 -23.64 2.72 2.46
C SER A 188 -23.12 1.41 1.86
N PRO A 189 -22.75 0.42 2.70
CA PRO A 189 -22.38 -0.90 2.21
C PRO A 189 -23.57 -1.55 1.50
N ASP A 190 -23.36 -1.98 0.26
CA ASP A 190 -24.35 -2.74 -0.49
C ASP A 190 -24.44 -4.17 0.09
N ALA A 191 -25.62 -4.53 0.58
CA ALA A 191 -25.86 -5.85 1.18
C ALA A 191 -25.89 -6.99 0.15
N SER A 192 -26.04 -6.68 -1.14
CA SER A 192 -26.17 -7.66 -2.22
C SER A 192 -24.82 -8.08 -2.83
N ARG A 193 -23.86 -7.16 -2.94
CA ARG A 193 -22.50 -7.46 -3.41
C ARG A 193 -21.44 -6.52 -2.80
N PRO A 194 -20.19 -7.00 -2.63
CA PRO A 194 -19.10 -6.12 -2.20
C PRO A 194 -18.83 -5.03 -3.25
N ARG A 195 -18.81 -3.77 -2.82
CA ARG A 195 -18.43 -2.65 -3.69
C ARG A 195 -16.92 -2.68 -4.00
N THR A 196 -16.59 -2.26 -5.22
CA THR A 196 -15.24 -2.23 -5.79
C THR A 196 -14.82 -0.80 -6.14
N MET A 197 -13.52 -0.54 -6.28
CA MET A 197 -13.06 0.77 -6.76
C MET A 197 -13.58 1.12 -8.16
N MET A 198 -14.01 0.14 -8.96
CA MET A 198 -14.72 0.43 -10.21
C MET A 198 -16.09 1.07 -9.97
N ASP A 199 -16.87 0.56 -9.01
CA ASP A 199 -18.14 1.17 -8.62
C ASP A 199 -17.92 2.62 -8.12
N PHE A 200 -16.83 2.86 -7.38
CA PHE A 200 -16.42 4.20 -6.96
C PHE A 200 -16.12 5.11 -8.17
N TYR A 201 -15.36 4.61 -9.15
CA TYR A 201 -15.03 5.39 -10.35
C TYR A 201 -16.25 5.66 -11.21
N GLU A 202 -17.17 4.72 -11.37
CA GLU A 202 -18.39 4.91 -12.16
C GLU A 202 -19.24 6.03 -11.56
N GLN A 203 -19.44 6.00 -10.25
CA GLN A 203 -20.18 7.03 -9.55
C GLN A 203 -19.48 8.40 -9.64
N LEU A 204 -18.16 8.44 -9.43
CA LEU A 204 -17.42 9.70 -9.51
C LEU A 204 -17.34 10.23 -10.95
N CYS A 205 -17.16 9.38 -11.96
CA CYS A 205 -17.16 9.79 -13.38
C CYS A 205 -18.49 10.41 -13.79
N SER A 206 -19.62 9.96 -13.24
CA SER A 206 -20.93 10.53 -13.57
C SER A 206 -21.11 11.97 -13.09
N THR A 207 -20.32 12.41 -12.11
CA THR A 207 -20.42 13.73 -11.47
C THR A 207 -19.21 14.63 -11.77
N ASP A 208 -18.00 14.06 -11.81
CA ASP A 208 -16.73 14.77 -11.99
C ASP A 208 -15.65 13.84 -12.62
N PRO A 209 -15.64 13.70 -13.96
CA PRO A 209 -14.67 12.88 -14.68
C PRO A 209 -13.20 13.26 -14.41
N SER A 210 -12.90 14.56 -14.29
CA SER A 210 -11.52 15.03 -14.09
C SER A 210 -10.96 14.58 -12.74
N SER A 211 -11.79 14.62 -11.69
CA SER A 211 -11.39 14.11 -10.39
C SER A 211 -11.29 12.59 -10.38
N ALA A 212 -12.13 11.87 -11.12
CA ALA A 212 -12.03 10.42 -11.27
C ALA A 212 -10.67 9.98 -11.82
N ASP A 213 -10.17 10.63 -12.87
CA ASP A 213 -8.84 10.34 -13.44
C ASP A 213 -7.70 10.57 -12.43
N LYS A 214 -7.78 11.64 -11.64
CA LYS A 214 -6.79 11.94 -10.59
C LYS A 214 -6.82 10.91 -9.47
N VAL A 215 -8.01 10.44 -9.06
CA VAL A 215 -8.13 9.39 -8.04
C VAL A 215 -7.61 8.06 -8.59
N ALA A 216 -7.92 7.71 -9.84
CA ALA A 216 -7.40 6.53 -10.50
C ALA A 216 -5.87 6.51 -10.53
N ALA A 217 -5.25 7.64 -10.91
CA ALA A 217 -3.80 7.79 -10.89
C ALA A 217 -3.20 7.66 -9.48
N LEU A 218 -3.90 8.13 -8.44
CA LEU A 218 -3.47 7.91 -7.05
C LEU A 218 -3.49 6.43 -6.68
N VAL A 219 -4.57 5.72 -7.02
CA VAL A 219 -4.77 4.30 -6.68
C VAL A 219 -3.76 3.41 -7.41
N ASP A 220 -3.50 3.68 -8.70
CA ASP A 220 -2.54 2.91 -9.50
C ASP A 220 -1.10 2.99 -8.98
N ASN A 221 -0.77 4.10 -8.31
CA ASN A 221 0.52 4.35 -7.68
C ASN A 221 0.55 3.93 -6.20
N TYR A 222 -0.60 3.59 -5.60
CA TYR A 222 -0.67 3.16 -4.20
C TYR A 222 -0.26 1.70 -4.08
N ARG A 223 1.01 1.46 -3.78
CA ARG A 223 1.60 0.12 -3.80
C ARG A 223 2.37 -0.22 -2.52
N PRO A 224 1.68 -0.38 -1.37
CA PRO A 224 2.33 -0.75 -0.13
C PRO A 224 2.85 -2.19 -0.15
N HIS A 225 3.76 -2.48 0.77
CA HIS A 225 4.38 -3.78 0.95
C HIS A 225 3.58 -4.66 1.89
N ILE A 226 3.66 -5.97 1.71
CA ILE A 226 3.11 -6.97 2.62
C ILE A 226 4.18 -7.99 3.01
N LEU A 227 4.25 -8.31 4.30
CA LEU A 227 5.20 -9.27 4.88
C LEU A 227 4.43 -10.24 5.78
N VAL A 228 4.53 -11.53 5.47
CA VAL A 228 3.92 -12.58 6.29
C VAL A 228 4.83 -12.89 7.46
N ASN A 229 4.35 -12.73 8.69
CA ASN A 229 5.11 -13.05 9.90
C ASN A 229 4.52 -14.27 10.60
N MET A 230 5.31 -14.93 11.45
CA MET A 230 4.90 -16.12 12.20
C MET A 230 4.39 -17.25 11.27
N ALA A 231 5.00 -17.40 10.10
CA ALA A 231 4.69 -18.46 9.17
C ALA A 231 5.10 -19.83 9.75
N SER A 232 4.27 -20.84 9.57
CA SER A 232 4.57 -22.21 9.97
C SER A 232 5.48 -22.92 8.96
N SER A 233 5.39 -22.50 7.70
CA SER A 233 6.18 -23.03 6.58
C SER A 233 6.19 -22.03 5.42
N GLU A 234 7.03 -22.28 4.42
CA GLU A 234 7.08 -21.47 3.19
C GLU A 234 5.73 -21.44 2.43
N GLN A 235 4.87 -22.44 2.62
CA GLN A 235 3.54 -22.49 1.99
C GLN A 235 2.61 -21.37 2.46
N ASP A 236 2.90 -20.76 3.62
CA ASP A 236 2.13 -19.63 4.12
C ASP A 236 2.34 -18.34 3.31
N GLN A 237 3.25 -18.35 2.32
CA GLN A 237 3.34 -17.31 1.29
C GLN A 237 1.98 -17.05 0.60
N ARG A 238 1.14 -18.09 0.46
CA ARG A 238 -0.25 -17.99 -0.05
C ARG A 238 -1.10 -16.94 0.67
N VAL A 239 -0.79 -16.62 1.92
CA VAL A 239 -1.49 -15.59 2.69
C VAL A 239 -1.34 -14.23 2.04
N ALA A 240 -0.13 -13.88 1.61
CA ALA A 240 0.13 -12.64 0.88
C ALA A 240 -0.60 -12.64 -0.47
N GLU A 241 -0.57 -13.76 -1.20
CA GLU A 241 -1.21 -13.91 -2.52
C GLU A 241 -2.73 -13.73 -2.45
N ILE A 242 -3.38 -14.27 -1.42
CA ILE A 242 -4.83 -14.11 -1.19
C ILE A 242 -5.16 -12.63 -0.96
N ILE A 243 -4.39 -11.93 -0.13
CA ILE A 243 -4.63 -10.52 0.19
C ILE A 243 -4.29 -9.62 -1.00
N GLN A 244 -3.24 -9.94 -1.76
CA GLN A 244 -2.91 -9.30 -3.04
C GLN A 244 -4.07 -9.44 -4.02
N SER A 245 -4.58 -10.65 -4.21
CA SER A 245 -5.69 -10.93 -5.14
C SER A 245 -6.96 -10.18 -4.73
N ALA A 246 -7.30 -10.17 -3.44
CA ALA A 246 -8.44 -9.41 -2.93
C ALA A 246 -8.25 -7.90 -3.10
N SER A 247 -7.07 -7.36 -2.76
CA SER A 247 -6.76 -5.93 -2.90
C SER A 247 -6.78 -5.49 -4.36
N LYS A 248 -6.27 -6.32 -5.28
CA LYS A 248 -6.36 -6.05 -6.72
C LYS A 248 -7.80 -6.07 -7.20
N LYS A 249 -8.55 -7.12 -6.85
CA LYS A 249 -9.95 -7.31 -7.29
C LYS A 249 -10.88 -6.21 -6.81
N PHE A 250 -10.80 -5.84 -5.53
CA PHE A 250 -11.79 -4.94 -4.91
C PHE A 250 -11.30 -3.50 -4.82
N LEU A 251 -9.98 -3.27 -4.71
CA LEU A 251 -9.41 -1.94 -4.49
C LEU A 251 -8.59 -1.43 -5.69
N ASN A 252 -8.36 -2.24 -6.72
CA ASN A 252 -7.36 -1.97 -7.77
C ASN A 252 -5.97 -1.62 -7.21
N VAL A 253 -5.62 -2.16 -6.03
CA VAL A 253 -4.34 -1.91 -5.36
C VAL A 253 -3.41 -3.09 -5.57
N ASP A 254 -2.21 -2.81 -6.06
CA ASP A 254 -1.13 -3.79 -6.20
C ASP A 254 -0.25 -3.77 -4.94
N LEU A 255 -0.31 -4.83 -4.13
CA LEU A 255 0.60 -4.98 -2.98
C LEU A 255 1.89 -5.68 -3.43
N HIS A 256 3.03 -5.23 -2.91
CA HIS A 256 4.32 -5.89 -3.14
C HIS A 256 4.63 -6.88 -2.01
N SER A 257 4.75 -8.18 -2.33
CA SER A 257 5.11 -9.18 -1.33
C SER A 257 6.61 -9.17 -1.06
N CYS A 258 6.98 -8.97 0.20
CA CYS A 258 8.37 -8.92 0.66
C CYS A 258 8.87 -10.26 1.22
N GLY A 259 8.10 -11.34 1.03
CA GLY A 259 8.38 -12.67 1.55
C GLY A 259 7.71 -12.94 2.89
N LEU A 260 8.29 -13.87 3.66
CA LEU A 260 7.77 -14.34 4.93
C LEU A 260 8.86 -14.52 5.99
N ILE A 261 8.45 -14.51 7.26
CA ILE A 261 9.25 -14.81 8.43
C ILE A 261 8.61 -16.03 9.12
N LEU A 262 9.37 -17.12 9.17
CA LEU A 262 9.00 -18.35 9.87
C LEU A 262 8.95 -18.12 11.38
N SER A 263 7.98 -18.77 12.02
CA SER A 263 7.81 -18.78 13.46
C SER A 263 9.00 -19.48 14.11
N ASP A 264 9.67 -18.79 15.04
CA ASP A 264 10.73 -19.35 15.85
C ASP A 264 10.25 -19.42 17.31
N PRO A 265 10.16 -20.62 17.92
CA PRO A 265 9.76 -20.78 19.32
C PRO A 265 10.62 -19.98 20.30
N ARG A 266 11.90 -19.74 19.97
CA ARG A 266 12.82 -18.95 20.81
C ARG A 266 12.44 -17.47 20.81
N VAL A 267 11.95 -16.96 19.69
CA VAL A 267 11.46 -15.57 19.54
C VAL A 267 10.19 -15.36 20.37
N GLY A 268 9.33 -16.37 20.50
CA GLY A 268 8.19 -16.32 21.42
C GLY A 268 8.61 -16.13 22.88
N GLY A 269 9.75 -16.70 23.27
CA GLY A 269 10.41 -16.46 24.56
C GLY A 269 10.97 -15.04 24.66
N THR A 270 11.73 -14.58 23.66
CA THR A 270 12.29 -13.21 23.56
C THR A 270 11.23 -12.12 23.66
N ALA A 271 10.07 -12.30 23.00
CA ALA A 271 8.96 -11.36 23.04
C ALA A 271 8.28 -11.29 24.41
N ARG A 272 8.28 -12.40 25.17
CA ARG A 272 7.74 -12.47 26.54
C ARG A 272 8.74 -12.01 27.61
N GLN A 273 10.04 -12.19 27.35
CA GLN A 273 11.12 -11.89 28.30
C GLN A 273 11.85 -10.57 27.98
N THR A 274 11.47 -9.86 26.92
CA THR A 274 12.05 -8.56 26.52
C THR A 274 13.56 -8.60 26.33
N VAL A 275 14.06 -9.69 25.72
CA VAL A 275 15.50 -9.89 25.47
C VAL A 275 15.90 -9.16 24.17
N PRO A 276 17.10 -8.56 24.08
CA PRO A 276 17.58 -7.94 22.86
C PRO A 276 17.63 -8.92 21.68
N LEU A 277 17.45 -8.39 20.48
CA LEU A 277 17.57 -9.18 19.24
C LEU A 277 18.99 -9.71 19.07
N GLU A 278 19.09 -10.99 18.67
CA GLU A 278 20.35 -11.57 18.20
C GLU A 278 20.66 -11.06 16.77
N PRO A 279 21.72 -10.26 16.59
CA PRO A 279 21.90 -9.54 15.33
C PRO A 279 22.24 -10.43 14.11
N ASP A 280 22.78 -11.63 14.33
CA ASP A 280 23.08 -12.64 13.28
C ASP A 280 22.17 -13.89 13.37
N GLY A 281 21.10 -13.80 14.16
CA GLY A 281 20.16 -14.88 14.40
C GLY A 281 19.33 -15.25 13.16
N ALA A 282 18.56 -16.34 13.27
CA ALA A 282 17.70 -16.83 12.19
C ALA A 282 16.65 -15.78 11.75
N LEU A 283 16.11 -15.01 12.69
CA LEU A 283 15.19 -13.90 12.40
C LEU A 283 15.85 -12.81 11.56
N ALA A 284 17.06 -12.38 11.93
CA ALA A 284 17.79 -11.33 11.21
C ALA A 284 18.11 -11.73 9.76
N LYS A 285 18.43 -13.00 9.52
CA LYS A 285 18.66 -13.53 8.16
C LYS A 285 17.40 -13.49 7.29
N GLN A 286 16.25 -13.89 7.84
CA GLN A 286 14.97 -13.85 7.13
C GLN A 286 14.54 -12.40 6.85
N VAL A 287 14.64 -11.52 7.86
CA VAL A 287 14.33 -10.09 7.70
C VAL A 287 15.26 -9.43 6.67
N ARG A 288 16.54 -9.82 6.59
CA ARG A 288 17.47 -9.34 5.56
C ARG A 288 16.99 -9.64 4.15
N GLN A 289 16.41 -10.81 3.89
CA GLN A 289 15.84 -11.13 2.59
C GLN A 289 14.66 -10.21 2.25
N SER A 290 13.77 -9.96 3.22
CA SER A 290 12.66 -9.02 3.04
C SER A 290 13.11 -7.59 2.80
N VAL A 291 14.10 -7.11 3.56
CA VAL A 291 14.69 -5.76 3.38
C VAL A 291 15.33 -5.64 1.99
N GLN A 292 16.05 -6.68 1.53
CA GLN A 292 16.61 -6.69 0.17
C GLN A 292 15.52 -6.67 -0.90
N SER A 293 14.42 -7.40 -0.72
CA SER A 293 13.27 -7.36 -1.63
C SER A 293 12.68 -5.95 -1.74
N ILE A 294 12.52 -5.24 -0.61
CA ILE A 294 12.04 -3.86 -0.58
C ILE A 294 13.05 -2.92 -1.29
N LEU A 295 14.34 -3.02 -0.98
CA LEU A 295 15.37 -2.14 -1.54
C LEU A 295 15.63 -2.36 -3.03
N ASN A 296 15.50 -3.60 -3.51
CA ASN A 296 15.70 -3.97 -4.91
C ASN A 296 14.49 -3.65 -5.78
N ARG A 297 13.40 -3.15 -5.18
CA ARG A 297 12.24 -2.72 -5.92
C ARG A 297 12.62 -1.51 -6.76
N THR A 298 12.79 -1.71 -8.05
CA THR A 298 12.84 -0.64 -9.04
C THR A 298 11.47 0.02 -9.06
N LEU A 299 11.31 1.13 -8.33
CA LEU A 299 10.25 2.08 -8.64
C LEU A 299 10.50 2.55 -10.08
N PRO A 300 9.48 2.59 -10.97
CA PRO A 300 9.65 3.26 -12.25
C PRO A 300 10.14 4.68 -11.95
N GLU A 301 11.31 5.05 -12.51
CA GLU A 301 12.01 6.27 -12.14
C GLU A 301 11.08 7.49 -12.15
N GLU A 302 10.86 8.10 -10.99
CA GLU A 302 10.50 9.51 -10.94
C GLU A 302 11.72 10.31 -11.42
N SER A 303 11.76 10.59 -12.72
CA SER A 303 12.74 11.50 -13.29
C SER A 303 12.57 12.90 -12.66
N SER A 304 13.43 13.20 -11.69
CA SER A 304 13.67 14.58 -11.24
C SER A 304 14.17 15.39 -12.43
N PRO A 305 13.70 16.64 -12.63
CA PRO A 305 13.93 17.37 -13.86
C PRO A 305 15.40 17.80 -13.95
N ALA A 306 16.16 17.17 -14.84
CA ALA A 306 17.38 17.76 -15.35
C ALA A 306 16.98 19.03 -16.12
N ALA A 307 17.50 20.17 -15.67
CA ALA A 307 17.26 21.46 -16.27
C ALA A 307 17.63 21.44 -17.77
N GLY A 308 16.70 21.85 -18.63
CA GLY A 308 17.02 22.39 -19.96
C GLY A 308 16.84 21.49 -21.17
N ALA A 309 16.26 20.29 -21.08
CA ALA A 309 15.90 19.52 -22.28
C ALA A 309 14.37 19.44 -22.43
N GLU A 310 13.84 19.95 -23.54
CA GLU A 310 12.46 19.70 -23.95
C GLU A 310 12.21 18.19 -23.99
N ARG A 311 11.31 17.71 -23.11
CA ARG A 311 10.90 16.32 -23.08
C ARG A 311 10.12 16.00 -24.37
N PRO A 312 10.45 14.94 -25.12
CA PRO A 312 9.52 14.40 -26.10
C PRO A 312 8.27 13.89 -25.35
N PRO A 313 7.07 14.01 -25.95
CA PRO A 313 5.83 13.66 -25.26
C PRO A 313 5.83 12.18 -24.84
N LEU A 314 5.53 11.95 -23.55
CA LEU A 314 5.35 10.63 -22.94
C LEU A 314 4.18 9.90 -23.63
N THR A 315 4.48 8.97 -24.53
CA THR A 315 3.49 8.05 -25.10
C THR A 315 3.34 6.82 -24.20
N THR A 316 2.71 6.98 -23.03
CA THR A 316 2.29 5.87 -22.16
C THR A 316 1.28 4.98 -22.91
N PRO A 317 1.45 3.65 -23.03
CA PRO A 317 0.47 2.80 -23.71
C PRO A 317 -0.88 2.81 -22.99
N ILE A 318 -1.98 2.82 -23.76
CA ILE A 318 -3.34 2.71 -23.20
C ILE A 318 -3.53 1.25 -22.78
N MET A 319 -3.66 0.99 -21.47
CA MET A 319 -3.81 -0.37 -20.95
C MET A 319 -5.19 -0.95 -21.27
N GLY A 320 -5.24 -2.24 -21.63
CA GLY A 320 -6.47 -2.98 -21.89
C GLY A 320 -7.35 -3.17 -20.64
N LEU A 321 -8.64 -3.42 -20.84
CA LEU A 321 -9.64 -3.66 -19.80
C LEU A 321 -9.93 -5.16 -19.67
N ASN A 322 -10.06 -5.66 -18.44
CA ASN A 322 -10.34 -7.08 -18.17
C ASN A 322 -11.42 -7.21 -17.09
N HIS A 323 -12.45 -8.01 -17.34
CA HIS A 323 -13.55 -8.28 -16.40
C HIS A 323 -13.92 -9.76 -16.39
N ASN A 324 -14.08 -10.34 -15.21
CA ASN A 324 -14.63 -11.69 -15.05
C ASN A 324 -16.09 -11.62 -14.62
N LEU A 325 -16.97 -12.26 -15.37
CA LEU A 325 -18.40 -12.35 -15.08
C LEU A 325 -18.76 -13.79 -14.69
N PHE A 326 -19.77 -13.94 -13.83
CA PHE A 326 -20.33 -15.25 -13.51
C PHE A 326 -21.82 -15.24 -13.86
N VAL A 327 -22.17 -15.90 -14.95
CA VAL A 327 -23.53 -15.85 -15.52
C VAL A 327 -24.04 -17.27 -15.70
N ARG A 328 -25.22 -17.56 -15.10
CA ARG A 328 -25.89 -18.88 -15.17
C ARG A 328 -24.97 -20.07 -14.83
N GLY A 329 -24.07 -19.89 -13.86
CA GLY A 329 -23.18 -20.95 -13.37
C GLY A 329 -21.86 -21.11 -14.14
N SER A 330 -21.59 -20.28 -15.15
CA SER A 330 -20.35 -20.31 -15.93
C SER A 330 -19.55 -19.02 -15.76
N ALA A 331 -18.21 -19.15 -15.76
CA ALA A 331 -17.30 -18.02 -15.69
C ALA A 331 -16.96 -17.53 -17.11
N LEU A 332 -17.17 -16.24 -17.36
CA LEU A 332 -16.81 -15.58 -18.61
C LEU A 332 -15.72 -14.54 -18.33
N HIS A 333 -14.74 -14.42 -19.23
CA HIS A 333 -13.69 -13.40 -19.16
C HIS A 333 -13.86 -12.43 -20.32
N VAL A 334 -14.14 -11.16 -20.04
CA VAL A 334 -14.24 -10.08 -21.04
C VAL A 334 -12.92 -9.31 -21.04
N GLN A 335 -12.27 -9.22 -22.19
CA GLN A 335 -11.00 -8.51 -22.39
C GLN A 335 -11.20 -7.45 -23.47
N THR A 336 -10.61 -6.27 -23.34
CA THR A 336 -10.65 -5.21 -24.35
C THR A 336 -9.31 -4.54 -24.54
N GLU A 337 -8.82 -4.52 -25.77
CA GLU A 337 -7.48 -4.06 -26.12
C GLU A 337 -7.52 -3.06 -27.27
N ASP A 338 -6.61 -2.09 -27.24
CA ASP A 338 -6.29 -1.22 -28.37
C ASP A 338 -5.18 -1.87 -29.21
N MET A 339 -5.46 -2.09 -30.49
CA MET A 339 -4.48 -2.66 -31.43
C MET A 339 -3.45 -1.63 -31.94
N GLY A 340 -3.50 -0.40 -31.43
CA GLY A 340 -2.52 0.65 -31.71
C GLY A 340 -2.49 1.11 -33.17
N ASN A 341 -1.39 1.77 -33.55
CA ASN A 341 -1.25 2.44 -34.85
C ASN A 341 -1.32 1.50 -36.08
N SER A 342 -1.10 0.20 -35.91
CA SER A 342 -1.21 -0.80 -36.99
C SER A 342 -2.64 -1.26 -37.25
N GLY A 343 -3.54 -1.18 -36.26
CA GLY A 343 -4.90 -1.69 -36.35
C GLY A 343 -6.01 -0.64 -36.26
N LYS A 344 -5.73 0.54 -35.65
CA LYS A 344 -6.69 1.63 -35.39
C LYS A 344 -8.07 1.15 -34.92
N CYS A 345 -8.07 0.13 -34.08
CA CYS A 345 -9.29 -0.48 -33.60
C CYS A 345 -9.16 -0.99 -32.17
N VAL A 346 -10.30 -0.98 -31.51
CA VAL A 346 -10.52 -1.56 -30.18
C VAL A 346 -11.23 -2.90 -30.37
N ILE A 347 -10.66 -3.95 -29.81
CA ILE A 347 -11.26 -5.29 -29.85
C ILE A 347 -11.70 -5.65 -28.44
N THR A 348 -12.97 -6.06 -28.28
CA THR A 348 -13.49 -6.67 -27.05
C THR A 348 -13.80 -8.13 -27.31
N GLN A 349 -13.19 -9.04 -26.56
CA GLN A 349 -13.40 -10.48 -26.63
C GLN A 349 -13.97 -11.01 -25.33
N VAL A 350 -14.87 -11.98 -25.43
CA VAL A 350 -15.43 -12.71 -24.30
C VAL A 350 -14.96 -14.15 -24.43
N PHE A 351 -14.37 -14.68 -23.37
CA PHE A 351 -13.90 -16.04 -23.29
C PHE A 351 -14.77 -16.85 -22.33
N SER A 352 -15.04 -18.10 -22.68
CA SER A 352 -15.60 -19.13 -21.80
C SER A 352 -14.69 -20.35 -21.91
N ASP A 353 -14.19 -20.85 -20.78
CA ASP A 353 -13.28 -22.02 -20.73
C ASP A 353 -12.08 -21.94 -21.70
N GLY A 354 -11.57 -20.74 -21.95
CA GLY A 354 -10.44 -20.48 -22.84
C GLY A 354 -10.78 -20.33 -24.33
N GLU A 355 -12.03 -20.51 -24.74
CA GLU A 355 -12.51 -20.25 -26.11
C GLU A 355 -13.14 -18.86 -26.21
N ILE A 356 -12.90 -18.14 -27.32
CA ILE A 356 -13.59 -16.89 -27.62
C ILE A 356 -15.04 -17.21 -28.02
N VAL A 357 -15.99 -16.83 -27.18
CA VAL A 357 -17.43 -17.02 -27.41
C VAL A 357 -18.09 -15.79 -28.01
N PHE A 358 -17.47 -14.62 -27.90
CA PHE A 358 -17.93 -13.39 -28.54
C PHE A 358 -16.76 -12.44 -28.82
N SER A 359 -16.83 -11.70 -29.93
CA SER A 359 -15.83 -10.67 -30.26
C SER A 359 -16.50 -9.51 -30.99
N ILE A 360 -16.17 -8.29 -30.61
CA ILE A 360 -16.58 -7.06 -31.32
C ILE A 360 -15.37 -6.16 -31.55
N LYS A 361 -15.37 -5.46 -32.68
CA LYS A 361 -14.31 -4.54 -33.12
C LYS A 361 -14.94 -3.17 -33.42
N SER A 362 -14.37 -2.10 -32.87
CA SER A 362 -14.70 -0.71 -33.28
C SER A 362 -13.46 0.01 -33.77
N GLU A 363 -13.58 0.71 -34.89
CA GLU A 363 -12.49 1.47 -35.51
C GLU A 363 -12.50 2.93 -35.03
N TYR A 364 -11.32 3.56 -35.01
CA TYR A 364 -11.17 4.97 -34.66
C TYR A 364 -10.28 5.73 -35.67
N PRO A 365 -10.58 7.01 -35.97
CA PRO A 365 -10.00 7.68 -37.14
C PRO A 365 -8.59 8.29 -36.93
N THR A 366 -8.14 8.56 -35.70
CA THR A 366 -6.98 9.43 -35.42
C THR A 366 -5.73 8.70 -34.91
N THR A 367 -4.56 9.29 -35.11
CA THR A 367 -3.26 8.80 -34.59
C THR A 367 -3.13 9.08 -33.10
N ASN A 368 -2.59 8.13 -32.33
CA ASN A 368 -2.55 8.11 -30.86
C ASN A 368 -1.63 9.18 -30.21
N THR A 369 -1.25 10.22 -30.96
CA THR A 369 -0.25 11.25 -30.60
C THR A 369 -0.86 12.54 -30.04
N ASP A 370 -2.16 12.77 -30.21
CA ASP A 370 -2.87 13.95 -29.68
C ASP A 370 -3.58 13.60 -28.34
N PRO A 371 -3.37 14.36 -27.25
CA PRO A 371 -4.00 14.11 -25.95
C PRO A 371 -5.53 13.97 -26.01
N GLY A 372 -6.22 14.76 -26.84
CA GLY A 372 -7.68 14.68 -26.99
C GLY A 372 -8.16 13.41 -27.70
N THR A 373 -7.34 12.85 -28.58
CA THR A 373 -7.59 11.55 -29.22
C THR A 373 -7.49 10.39 -28.23
N ARG A 374 -6.55 10.46 -27.28
CA ARG A 374 -6.34 9.37 -26.30
C ARG A 374 -7.48 9.28 -25.29
N THR A 375 -8.00 10.42 -24.83
CA THR A 375 -9.19 10.45 -23.98
C THR A 375 -10.39 9.83 -24.68
N ARG A 376 -10.64 10.18 -25.95
CA ARG A 376 -11.72 9.60 -26.75
C ARG A 376 -11.53 8.11 -27.01
N LEU A 377 -10.29 7.64 -27.17
CA LEU A 377 -9.99 6.23 -27.33
C LEU A 377 -10.22 5.45 -26.02
N ALA A 378 -9.78 5.99 -24.88
CA ALA A 378 -10.06 5.40 -23.57
C ALA A 378 -11.58 5.35 -23.28
N GLU A 379 -12.32 6.40 -23.64
CA GLU A 379 -13.79 6.44 -23.57
C GLU A 379 -14.44 5.39 -24.48
N LEU A 380 -13.96 5.24 -25.73
CA LEU A 380 -14.42 4.22 -26.66
C LEU A 380 -14.17 2.81 -26.12
N MET A 381 -12.97 2.54 -25.61
CA MET A 381 -12.61 1.25 -25.00
C MET A 381 -13.51 0.93 -23.82
N ARG A 382 -13.69 1.89 -22.89
CA ARG A 382 -14.57 1.72 -21.72
C ARG A 382 -16.01 1.47 -22.16
N LYS A 383 -16.54 2.31 -23.05
CA LYS A 383 -17.92 2.18 -23.54
C LYS A 383 -18.15 0.81 -24.18
N GLN A 384 -17.29 0.40 -25.11
CA GLN A 384 -17.41 -0.90 -25.77
C GLN A 384 -17.33 -2.06 -24.77
N HIS A 385 -16.39 -2.00 -23.83
CA HIS A 385 -16.22 -3.04 -22.82
C HIS A 385 -17.47 -3.23 -21.96
N PHE A 386 -18.04 -2.13 -21.45
CA PHE A 386 -19.22 -2.19 -20.58
C PHE A 386 -20.52 -2.45 -21.34
N ASP A 387 -20.64 -2.01 -22.60
CA ASP A 387 -21.77 -2.37 -23.45
C ASP A 387 -21.83 -3.89 -23.64
N VAL A 388 -20.68 -4.55 -23.88
CA VAL A 388 -20.60 -6.02 -23.99
C VAL A 388 -20.97 -6.71 -22.69
N ILE A 389 -20.44 -6.26 -21.54
CA ILE A 389 -20.80 -6.81 -20.22
C ILE A 389 -22.31 -6.71 -19.99
N ARG A 390 -22.89 -5.53 -20.21
CA ARG A 390 -24.33 -5.28 -20.05
C ARG A 390 -25.16 -6.15 -20.99
N ASP A 391 -24.70 -6.38 -22.20
CA ASP A 391 -25.41 -7.22 -23.16
C ASP A 391 -25.33 -8.72 -22.80
N ILE A 392 -24.24 -9.18 -22.18
CA ILE A 392 -24.14 -10.53 -21.59
C ILE A 392 -25.13 -10.68 -20.42
N GLU A 393 -25.14 -9.73 -19.48
CA GLU A 393 -26.00 -9.79 -18.28
C GLU A 393 -27.50 -9.73 -18.64
N ASN A 394 -27.86 -8.93 -19.64
CA ASN A 394 -29.23 -8.87 -20.15
C ASN A 394 -29.59 -10.03 -21.09
N GLY A 395 -28.69 -10.99 -21.31
CA GLY A 395 -28.91 -12.16 -22.16
C GLY A 395 -29.02 -11.87 -23.66
N ARG A 396 -28.56 -10.70 -24.11
CA ARG A 396 -28.52 -10.31 -25.53
C ARG A 396 -27.34 -10.94 -26.26
N ILE A 397 -26.25 -11.21 -25.55
CA ILE A 397 -25.12 -12.02 -26.04
C ILE A 397 -25.25 -13.43 -25.44
N SER A 398 -25.58 -14.40 -26.29
CA SER A 398 -25.63 -15.81 -25.89
C SER A 398 -24.20 -16.37 -25.90
N ALA A 399 -23.49 -16.17 -24.79
CA ALA A 399 -22.12 -16.64 -24.59
C ALA A 399 -22.05 -18.09 -24.07
N LEU A 400 -23.18 -18.80 -23.99
CA LEU A 400 -23.31 -20.11 -23.37
C LEU A 400 -23.86 -21.11 -24.39
N ARG A 401 -23.23 -22.29 -24.52
CA ARG A 401 -23.82 -23.40 -25.29
C ARG A 401 -25.12 -23.84 -24.58
N PRO A 402 -26.22 -24.12 -25.31
CA PRO A 402 -27.40 -24.70 -24.68
C PRO A 402 -27.04 -26.05 -24.04
N ALA A 403 -27.63 -26.30 -22.87
CA ALA A 403 -27.44 -27.51 -22.07
C ALA A 403 -27.85 -28.79 -22.81
#